data_AF-A0A5K1I3T0-F1
#
_entry.id   AF-A0A5K1I3T0-F1
#
_cell.length_a   1.000
_cell.length_b   1.000
_cell.length_c   1.000
_cell.angle_alpha   90.00
_cell.angle_beta   90.00
_cell.angle_gamma   90.00
#
_symmetry.space_group_name_H-M   'P 1'
#
loop_
_entity.id
_entity.type
_entity.pdbx_description
1 polymer ?
#
loop_
_entity_poly.entity_id
_entity_poly.type
_entity_poly.pdbx_seq_one_letter_code
_entity_poly.pdbx_strand_id
1 'polypeptide(L)'
;MNLLLIRLILFAVIFIAGLKLYRMYREWKLDREGPSEGDNAQGNRMVRCSWCQVHLPEDDALRERGDWFCSGDHRDKYLAELKEEEKEKQEQKADKWEQKQQDTKDEQNDKRGD
;
A
#
# COMPACT_ATOMS: atom_id res chain seq x y z
N MET A 1 19.81 6.12 29.52
CA MET A 1 19.05 4.96 28.98
C MET A 1 19.15 4.89 27.45
N ASN A 2 20.34 4.64 26.88
CA ASN A 2 20.52 4.59 25.41
C ASN A 2 21.05 3.22 24.92
N LEU A 3 21.61 2.40 25.82
CA LEU A 3 22.16 1.08 25.51
C LEU A 3 21.08 0.05 25.13
N LEU A 4 19.87 0.17 25.70
CA LEU A 4 18.75 -0.69 25.36
C LEU A 4 18.18 -0.37 23.97
N LEU A 5 18.13 0.91 23.60
CA LEU A 5 17.65 1.36 22.29
C LEU A 5 18.58 0.91 21.15
N ILE A 6 19.90 1.06 21.33
CA ILE A 6 20.88 0.61 20.32
C ILE A 6 20.78 -0.90 20.09
N ARG A 7 20.64 -1.68 21.16
CA ARG A 7 20.51 -3.14 21.06
C ARG A 7 19.22 -3.55 20.36
N LEU A 8 18.11 -2.86 20.64
CA LEU A 8 16.80 -3.10 20.01
C LEU A 8 16.83 -2.74 18.51
N ILE A 9 17.41 -1.59 18.16
CA ILE A 9 17.58 -1.18 16.76
C ILE A 9 18.45 -2.19 15.99
N LEU A 10 19.53 -2.67 16.61
CA LEU A 10 20.42 -3.64 15.97
C LEU A 10 19.71 -4.97 15.70
N PHE A 11 18.89 -5.45 16.65
CA PHE A 11 18.02 -6.61 16.42
C PHE A 11 16.98 -6.37 15.33
N ALA A 12 16.32 -5.21 15.31
CA ALA A 12 15.33 -4.87 14.30
C ALA A 12 15.94 -4.84 12.88
N VAL A 13 17.12 -4.26 12.73
CA VAL A 13 17.84 -4.22 11.45
C VAL A 13 18.26 -5.62 11.00
N ILE A 14 18.82 -6.44 11.91
CA ILE A 14 19.19 -7.83 11.61
C ILE A 14 17.96 -8.65 11.22
N PHE A 15 16.84 -8.46 11.91
CA PHE A 15 15.60 -9.19 11.65
C PHE A 15 15.01 -8.82 10.28
N ILE A 16 15.01 -7.52 9.92
CA ILE A 16 14.55 -7.06 8.61
C ILE A 16 15.46 -7.56 7.50
N ALA A 17 16.78 -7.48 7.68
CA ALA A 17 17.74 -8.02 6.70
C ALA A 17 17.59 -9.53 6.54
N GLY A 18 17.42 -10.26 7.64
CA GLY A 18 17.16 -11.69 7.65
C GLY A 18 15.85 -12.07 6.96
N LEU A 19 14.77 -11.33 7.20
CA LEU A 19 13.49 -11.54 6.51
C LEU A 19 13.58 -11.24 5.01
N LYS A 20 14.27 -10.16 4.62
CA LYS A 20 14.55 -9.83 3.21
C LYS A 20 15.32 -10.96 2.53
N LEU A 21 16.38 -11.46 3.17
CA LEU A 21 17.23 -12.51 2.63
C LEU A 21 16.51 -13.87 2.59
N TYR A 22 15.69 -14.17 3.60
CA TYR A 22 14.87 -15.38 3.64
C TYR A 22 13.78 -15.38 2.55
N ARG A 23 13.21 -14.22 2.21
CA ARG A 23 12.29 -14.08 1.05
C ARG A 23 13.00 -14.36 -0.27
N MET A 24 14.19 -13.79 -0.48
CA MET A 24 15.00 -14.04 -1.68
C MET A 24 15.45 -15.51 -1.79
N TYR A 25 15.80 -16.12 -0.66
CA TYR A 25 16.22 -17.52 -0.62
C TYR A 25 15.06 -18.48 -0.93
N ARG A 26 13.81 -18.13 -0.55
CA ARG A 26 12.62 -18.91 -0.87
C ARG A 26 12.33 -18.92 -2.38
N GLU A 27 12.53 -17.80 -3.07
CA GLU A 27 12.39 -17.67 -4.52
C GLU A 27 13.43 -18.53 -5.28
N TRP A 28 14.69 -18.55 -4.82
CA TRP A 28 15.75 -19.36 -5.42
C TRP A 28 15.58 -20.88 -5.24
N LYS A 29 14.85 -21.29 -4.20
CA LYS A 29 14.59 -22.72 -3.95
C LYS A 29 13.47 -23.26 -4.82
N LEU A 30 12.42 -22.46 -5.05
CA LEU A 30 11.29 -22.81 -5.91
C LEU A 30 11.71 -22.97 -7.39
N ASP A 31 12.64 -22.14 -7.88
CA ASP A 31 13.22 -22.27 -9.23
C ASP A 31 14.00 -23.58 -9.44
N ARG A 32 14.56 -24.16 -8.35
CA ARG A 32 15.29 -25.43 -8.41
C ARG A 32 14.39 -26.66 -8.24
N GLU A 33 13.12 -26.51 -7.89
CA GLU A 33 12.21 -27.61 -7.55
C GLU A 33 10.97 -27.73 -8.49
N GLY A 34 10.85 -26.94 -9.57
CA GLY A 34 10.12 -27.37 -10.79
C GLY A 34 9.49 -26.28 -11.69
N PRO A 35 9.10 -26.60 -12.95
CA PRO A 35 9.34 -27.82 -13.72
C PRO A 35 10.25 -27.62 -14.95
N SER A 36 10.92 -28.71 -15.31
CA SER A 36 11.44 -29.11 -16.62
C SER A 36 11.15 -28.23 -17.84
N GLU A 37 12.19 -28.07 -18.66
CA GLU A 37 12.11 -27.82 -20.11
C GLU A 37 10.78 -28.28 -20.74
N GLY A 38 10.05 -27.35 -21.38
CA GLY A 38 9.24 -27.71 -22.54
C GLY A 38 7.77 -27.29 -22.62
N ASP A 39 7.27 -26.29 -21.89
CA ASP A 39 5.87 -25.86 -22.09
C ASP A 39 5.69 -24.35 -22.34
N ASN A 40 5.76 -24.02 -23.64
CA ASN A 40 4.77 -23.21 -24.35
C ASN A 40 4.47 -21.77 -23.86
N ALA A 41 5.19 -20.82 -24.47
CA ALA A 41 4.62 -19.82 -25.41
C ALA A 41 3.37 -18.98 -25.03
N GLN A 42 2.96 -18.83 -23.77
CA GLN A 42 1.90 -17.88 -23.39
C GLN A 42 2.17 -17.18 -22.05
N GLY A 43 2.74 -15.98 -22.13
CA GLY A 43 2.29 -14.89 -21.25
C GLY A 43 2.86 -14.80 -19.83
N ASN A 44 4.18 -14.91 -19.63
CA ASN A 44 4.77 -14.41 -18.37
C ASN A 44 4.83 -12.87 -18.37
N ARG A 45 3.66 -12.20 -18.26
CA ARG A 45 3.60 -10.75 -18.11
C ARG A 45 4.26 -10.38 -16.79
N MET A 46 5.32 -9.59 -16.85
CA MET A 46 5.95 -9.05 -15.66
C MET A 46 5.14 -7.86 -15.17
N VAL A 47 4.60 -7.97 -13.96
CA VAL A 47 3.84 -6.91 -13.31
C VAL A 47 4.67 -6.27 -12.21
N ARG A 48 4.40 -5.00 -11.94
CA ARG A 48 5.14 -4.22 -10.94
C ARG A 48 4.27 -4.05 -9.71
N CYS A 49 4.83 -4.30 -8.53
CA CYS A 49 4.11 -4.05 -7.29
C CYS A 49 3.88 -2.55 -7.08
N SER A 50 2.63 -2.12 -6.89
CA SER A 50 2.29 -0.70 -6.69
C SER A 50 2.85 -0.11 -5.38
N TRP A 51 3.17 -0.96 -4.40
CA TRP A 51 3.75 -0.57 -3.11
C TRP A 51 5.29 -0.52 -3.13
N CYS A 52 5.94 -1.65 -3.39
CA CYS A 52 7.41 -1.77 -3.31
C CYS A 52 8.12 -1.59 -4.64
N GLN A 53 7.38 -1.43 -5.74
CA GLN A 53 7.91 -1.20 -7.10
C GLN A 53 8.79 -2.33 -7.67
N VAL A 54 8.80 -3.50 -7.03
CA VAL A 54 9.50 -4.70 -7.49
C VAL A 54 8.76 -5.33 -8.68
N HIS A 55 9.51 -5.87 -9.64
CA HIS A 55 9.00 -6.62 -10.78
C HIS A 55 8.88 -8.11 -10.43
N LEU A 56 7.72 -8.69 -10.71
CA LEU A 56 7.33 -10.05 -10.35
C LEU A 56 6.49 -10.64 -11.51
N PRO A 57 6.59 -11.94 -11.82
CA PRO A 57 5.67 -12.61 -12.74
C PRO A 57 4.20 -12.48 -12.30
N GLU A 58 3.29 -12.26 -13.24
CA GLU A 58 1.84 -12.11 -12.98
C GLU A 58 1.25 -13.29 -12.19
N ASP A 59 1.78 -14.51 -12.39
CA ASP A 59 1.32 -15.74 -11.74
C ASP A 59 1.40 -15.68 -10.20
N ASP A 60 2.43 -15.00 -9.68
CA ASP A 60 2.69 -14.85 -8.24
C ASP A 60 2.16 -13.52 -7.67
N ALA A 61 1.65 -12.63 -8.53
CA ALA A 61 1.20 -11.30 -8.12
C ALA A 61 -0.27 -11.31 -7.66
N LEU A 62 -0.53 -10.78 -6.46
CA LEU A 62 -1.90 -10.56 -6.01
C LEU A 62 -2.49 -9.34 -6.72
N ARG A 63 -3.62 -9.52 -7.38
CA ARG A 63 -4.39 -8.45 -8.02
C ARG A 63 -5.47 -7.91 -7.09
N GLU A 64 -5.44 -6.62 -6.79
CA GLU A 64 -6.46 -5.96 -5.97
C GLU A 64 -6.79 -4.57 -6.54
N ARG A 65 -8.07 -4.28 -6.75
CA ARG A 65 -8.57 -3.00 -7.33
C ARG A 65 -7.91 -2.54 -8.65
N GLY A 66 -7.21 -3.42 -9.36
CA GLY A 66 -6.50 -3.10 -10.61
C GLY A 66 -4.99 -2.90 -10.45
N ASP A 67 -4.51 -2.93 -9.21
CA ASP A 67 -3.09 -2.88 -8.85
C ASP A 67 -2.54 -4.27 -8.54
N TRP A 68 -1.22 -4.43 -8.70
CA TRP A 68 -0.50 -5.67 -8.46
C TRP A 68 0.34 -5.58 -7.17
N PHE A 69 0.39 -6.66 -6.41
CA PHE A 69 1.11 -6.73 -5.13
C PHE A 69 1.90 -8.02 -4.99
N CYS A 70 3.14 -7.92 -4.48
CA CYS A 70 3.97 -9.11 -4.25
C CYS A 70 3.70 -9.84 -2.93
N SER A 71 2.79 -9.33 -2.08
CA SER A 71 2.44 -9.92 -0.78
C SER A 71 1.12 -9.35 -0.27
N GLY A 72 0.39 -10.14 0.50
CA GLY A 72 -0.80 -9.67 1.24
C GLY A 72 -0.49 -8.47 2.13
N ASP A 73 0.67 -8.46 2.81
CA ASP A 73 1.07 -7.33 3.67
C ASP A 73 1.19 -6.00 2.90
N HIS A 74 1.66 -6.04 1.65
CA HIS A 74 1.81 -4.83 0.84
C HIS A 74 0.45 -4.34 0.33
N ARG A 75 -0.43 -5.27 -0.05
CA ARG A 75 -1.82 -4.95 -0.37
C ARG A 75 -2.50 -4.29 0.83
N ASP A 76 -2.37 -4.88 2.02
CA ASP A 76 -3.07 -4.41 3.20
C ASP A 76 -2.59 -3.02 3.65
N LYS A 77 -1.29 -2.75 3.56
CA LYS A 77 -0.72 -1.41 3.79
C LYS A 77 -1.23 -0.39 2.77
N TYR A 78 -1.21 -0.74 1.49
CA TYR A 78 -1.70 0.13 0.42
C TYR A 78 -3.20 0.46 0.60
N LEU A 79 -4.01 -0.54 0.95
CA LEU A 79 -5.43 -0.34 1.24
C LEU A 79 -5.68 0.48 2.51
N ALA A 80 -4.79 0.40 3.50
CA ALA A 80 -4.89 1.20 4.72
C ALA A 80 -4.67 2.69 4.40
N GLU A 81 -3.63 3.03 3.65
CA GLU A 81 -3.35 4.42 3.27
C GLU A 81 -4.48 5.05 2.45
N LEU A 82 -5.03 4.31 1.48
CA LEU A 82 -6.16 4.79 0.68
C LEU A 82 -7.39 5.11 1.53
N LYS A 83 -7.68 4.32 2.56
CA LYS A 83 -8.82 4.55 3.45
C LYS A 83 -8.65 5.83 4.28
N GLU A 84 -7.44 6.08 4.78
CA GLU A 84 -7.15 7.30 5.53
C GLU A 84 -7.31 8.53 4.62
N GLU A 85 -6.77 8.50 3.40
CA GLU A 85 -6.94 9.59 2.43
C GLU A 85 -8.41 9.84 2.05
N GLU A 86 -9.20 8.76 1.87
CA GLU A 86 -10.63 8.87 1.57
C GLU A 86 -11.38 9.52 2.73
N LYS A 87 -11.04 9.16 3.96
CA LYS A 87 -11.66 9.71 5.17
C LYS A 87 -11.33 11.19 5.34
N GLU A 88 -10.07 11.58 5.19
CA GLU A 88 -9.65 13.00 5.24
C GLU A 88 -10.39 13.84 4.19
N LYS A 89 -10.53 13.31 2.95
CA LYS A 89 -11.27 14.00 1.87
C LYS A 89 -12.76 14.13 2.18
N GLN A 90 -13.35 13.16 2.90
CA GLN A 90 -14.75 13.22 3.31
C GLN A 90 -14.97 14.26 4.41
N GLU A 91 -14.10 14.28 5.43
CA GLU A 91 -14.13 15.27 6.51
C GLU A 91 -13.98 16.70 5.95
N GLN A 92 -12.97 16.94 5.08
CA GLN A 92 -12.79 18.25 4.43
C GLN A 92 -13.99 18.69 3.59
N LYS A 93 -14.70 17.74 2.95
CA LYS A 93 -15.91 18.04 2.18
C LYS A 93 -17.09 18.39 3.09
N ALA A 94 -17.21 17.74 4.25
CA ALA A 94 -18.24 18.04 5.23
C ALA A 94 -18.05 19.45 5.78
N ASP A 95 -16.85 19.77 6.27
CA ASP A 95 -16.51 21.10 6.81
C ASP A 95 -16.80 22.21 5.78
N LYS A 96 -16.40 21.97 4.51
CA LYS A 96 -16.64 22.92 3.43
C LYS A 96 -18.14 23.12 3.14
N TRP A 97 -18.95 22.08 3.25
CA TRP A 97 -20.38 22.17 3.04
C TRP A 97 -21.06 22.91 4.19
N GLU A 98 -20.66 22.64 5.43
CA GLU A 98 -21.15 23.34 6.62
C GLU A 98 -20.81 24.83 6.56
N GLN A 99 -19.56 25.19 6.25
CA GLN A 99 -19.15 26.59 6.08
C GLN A 99 -20.00 27.29 5.03
N LYS A 100 -20.20 26.65 3.87
CA LYS A 100 -21.03 27.22 2.79
C LYS A 100 -22.47 27.46 3.24
N GLN A 101 -23.05 26.56 4.04
CA GLN A 101 -24.40 26.76 4.56
C GLN A 101 -24.47 27.94 5.51
N GLN A 102 -23.49 28.06 6.40
CA GLN A 102 -23.40 29.15 7.34
C GLN A 102 -23.30 30.49 6.61
N ASP A 103 -22.39 30.60 5.63
CA ASP A 103 -22.22 31.80 4.81
C ASP A 103 -23.53 32.17 4.06
N THR A 104 -24.23 31.18 3.49
CA THR A 104 -25.50 31.43 2.80
C THR A 104 -26.61 31.90 3.75
N LYS A 105 -26.59 31.43 5.00
CA LYS A 105 -27.57 31.80 6.02
C LYS A 105 -27.32 33.22 6.52
N ASP A 106 -26.06 33.59 6.72
CA ASP A 106 -25.66 34.92 7.14
C ASP A 106 -26.02 35.95 6.05
N GLU A 107 -25.73 35.65 4.77
CA GLU A 107 -26.14 36.52 3.66
C GLU A 107 -27.68 36.65 3.51
N GLN A 108 -28.43 35.60 3.84
CA GLN A 108 -29.89 35.67 3.83
C GLN A 108 -30.48 36.51 4.97
N ASN A 109 -29.80 36.56 6.12
CA ASN A 109 -30.20 37.40 7.24
C ASN A 109 -29.93 38.88 6.94
N ASP A 110 -28.79 39.21 6.32
CA ASP A 110 -28.45 40.59 5.94
C ASP A 110 -29.49 41.19 4.98
N LYS A 111 -29.96 40.40 3.99
CA LYS A 111 -30.99 40.86 3.02
C LYS A 111 -32.38 41.09 3.62
N ARG A 112 -32.63 40.70 4.86
CA ARG A 112 -33.94 40.84 5.53
C ARG A 112 -33.97 42.02 6.52
N GLY A 113 -32.82 42.64 6.79
CA GLY A 113 -32.67 43.76 7.74
C GLY A 113 -32.73 45.17 7.15
N ASP A 114 -32.75 45.29 5.81
CA ASP A 114 -32.95 46.53 5.04
C ASP A 114 -34.43 46.65 4.61
#